data_AF-A0A382FRQ6-F1
#
_entry.id   AF-A0A382FRQ6-F1
#
_cell.length_a   1.000
_cell.length_b   1.000
_cell.length_c   1.000
_cell.angle_alpha   90.00
_cell.angle_beta   90.00
_cell.angle_gamma   90.00
#
_symmetry.space_group_name_H-M   'P 1'
#
loop_
_entity.id
_entity.type
_entity.pdbx_description
1 polymer ?
#
loop_
_entity_poly.entity_id
_entity_poly.type
_entity_poly.pdbx_seq_one_letter_code
_entity_poly.pdbx_strand_id
1 'polypeptide(L)' 'VPLDRRVWQESCALRDAGYEVVVICPRMRGFTEPEEVIDGIQVYRHWISEEAGAVGGFLREYSSALWGEFKL' A
#
# COMPACT_ATOMS: atom_id res chain seq x y z
N VAL A 1 -0.12 12.88 -4.05
CA VAL A 1 0.20 12.99 -2.60
C VAL A 1 -0.24 11.70 -1.93
N PRO A 2 0.60 11.05 -1.09
CA PRO A 2 0.19 9.86 -0.34
C PRO A 2 -1.09 10.16 0.46
N LEU A 3 -2.00 9.19 0.57
CA LEU A 3 -3.32 9.36 1.19
C LEU A 3 -3.24 9.89 2.63
N ASP A 4 -2.11 9.64 3.31
CA ASP A 4 -1.86 10.04 4.68
C ASP A 4 -1.21 11.44 4.74
N ARG A 5 -2.04 12.47 4.99
CA ARG A 5 -1.60 13.86 5.11
C ARG A 5 -0.55 14.05 6.21
N ARG A 6 -0.56 13.22 7.25
CA ARG A 6 0.40 13.29 8.34
C ARG A 6 1.79 12.88 7.87
N VAL A 7 1.90 11.73 7.21
CA VAL A 7 3.18 11.23 6.65
C VAL A 7 3.76 12.23 5.66
N TRP A 8 2.90 12.89 4.88
CA TRP A 8 3.35 13.95 3.98
C TRP A 8 3.96 15.15 4.72
N GLN A 9 3.34 15.62 5.81
CA GLN A 9 3.89 16.71 6.63
C GLN A 9 5.22 16.33 7.30
N GLU A 10 5.32 15.11 7.82
CA GLU A 10 6.57 14.59 8.40
C GLU A 10 7.68 14.52 7.33
N SER A 11 7.35 14.09 6.12
CA SER A 11 8.28 14.02 4.98
C SER A 11 8.77 15.41 4.56
N CYS A 12 7.87 16.39 4.47
CA CYS A 12 8.23 17.78 4.17
C CYS A 12 9.12 18.39 5.27
N ALA A 13 8.81 18.14 6.54
CA ALA A 13 9.61 18.66 7.65
C ALA A 13 11.04 18.09 7.64
N LEU A 14 11.20 16.79 7.34
CA LEU A 14 12.51 16.15 7.19
C LEU A 14 13.28 16.70 5.99
N ARG A 15 12.61 16.91 4.85
CA ARG A 15 13.21 17.56 3.68
C ARG A 15 13.67 18.98 4.00
N ASP A 16 12.84 19.76 4.69
CA ASP A 16 13.15 21.16 5.05
C ASP A 16 14.31 21.26 6.06
N ALA A 17 14.50 20.21 6.87
CA ALA A 17 15.69 20.03 7.71
C ALA A 17 16.95 19.59 6.93
N GLY A 18 16.86 19.43 5.61
CA GLY A 18 17.98 19.11 4.72
C GLY A 18 18.25 17.62 4.54
N TYR A 19 17.33 16.74 4.96
CA TYR A 19 17.47 15.30 4.76
C TYR A 19 16.95 14.87 3.38
N GLU A 20 17.56 13.81 2.83
CA GLU A 20 17.02 13.11 1.68
C GLU A 20 15.84 12.24 2.13
N VAL A 21 14.66 12.49 1.56
CA VAL A 21 13.42 11.81 1.95
C VAL A 21 12.85 11.05 0.76
N VAL A 22 12.55 9.78 1.02
CA VAL A 22 11.93 8.88 0.04
C VAL A 22 10.67 8.29 0.67
N VAL A 23 9.55 8.37 -0.04
CA VAL A 23 8.26 7.86 0.40
C VAL A 23 7.88 6.64 -0.45
N ILE A 24 7.67 5.49 0.21
CA ILE A 24 7.26 4.25 -0.45
C ILE A 24 5.80 3.97 -0.06
N CYS A 25 4.91 3.84 -1.03
CA CYS A 25 3.50 3.58 -0.77
C CYS A 25 2.85 2.65 -1.82
N PRO A 26 1.74 1.97 -1.49
CA PRO A 26 1.04 1.14 -2.46
C PRO A 26 0.36 2.01 -3.52
N ARG A 27 0.35 1.52 -4.76
CA ARG A 27 -0.39 2.12 -5.87
C ARG A 27 -1.89 2.04 -5.57
N MET A 28 -2.57 3.18 -5.64
CA MET A 28 -3.99 3.31 -5.31
C MET A 28 -4.80 3.77 -6.54
N ARG A 29 -6.11 3.49 -6.54
CA ARG A 29 -7.03 3.87 -7.63
C ARG A 29 -6.88 5.36 -7.96
N GLY A 30 -6.43 5.67 -9.18
CA GLY A 30 -6.23 7.03 -9.70
C GLY A 30 -4.79 7.53 -9.73
N PHE A 31 -3.83 6.86 -9.10
CA PHE A 31 -2.41 7.22 -9.14
C PHE A 31 -1.61 6.12 -9.83
N THR A 32 -1.33 6.29 -11.12
CA THR A 32 -0.78 5.24 -11.99
C THR A 32 0.73 5.31 -12.22
N GLU A 33 1.40 6.39 -11.86
CA GLU A 33 2.84 6.49 -12.05
C GLU A 33 3.60 5.74 -10.95
N PRO A 34 4.53 4.84 -11.32
CA PRO A 34 5.29 4.01 -10.37
C PRO A 34 6.36 4.80 -9.60
N GLU A 35 6.80 5.93 -10.16
CA GLU A 35 7.77 6.83 -9.55
C GLU A 35 7.34 8.26 -9.86
N GLU A 36 7.34 9.13 -8.85
CA GLU A 36 6.98 10.54 -8.99
C GLU A 36 7.83 11.37 -8.02
N VAL A 37 8.30 12.54 -8.43
CA VAL A 37 8.97 13.49 -7.53
C VAL A 37 7.98 14.60 -7.20
N ILE A 38 7.64 14.73 -5.92
CA ILE A 38 6.70 15.75 -5.43
C ILE A 38 7.45 16.64 -4.45
N ASP A 39 7.52 17.95 -4.72
CA ASP A 39 8.23 18.94 -3.88
C ASP A 39 9.66 18.51 -3.49
N GLY A 40 10.39 17.87 -4.42
CA GLY A 40 11.74 17.36 -4.20
C GLY A 40 11.84 16.06 -3.38
N ILE A 41 10.71 15.44 -3.02
CA ILE A 41 10.63 14.16 -2.32
C ILE A 41 10.36 13.06 -3.34
N GLN A 42 11.15 11.98 -3.30
CA GLN A 42 11.02 10.87 -4.23
C GLN A 42 9.91 9.92 -3.73
N VAL A 43 8.90 9.68 -4.57
CA VAL A 43 7.74 8.85 -4.21
C VAL A 43 7.72 7.60 -5.08
N TYR A 44 7.95 6.44 -4.46
CA TYR A 44 7.88 5.14 -5.10
C TYR A 44 6.52 4.49 -4.82
N ARG A 45 5.79 4.16 -5.89
CA ARG A 45 4.49 3.49 -5.82
C ARG A 45 4.61 2.05 -6.27
N HIS A 46 4.61 1.12 -5.32
CA HIS A 46 4.64 -0.30 -5.65
C HIS A 46 3.24 -0.80 -5.99
N TRP A 47 3.12 -1.64 -7.02
CA TRP A 47 1.87 -2.32 -7.33
C TRP A 47 1.49 -3.20 -6.15
N ILE A 48 0.44 -2.82 -5.43
CA ILE A 48 -0.25 -3.78 -4.59
C ILE A 48 -1.25 -4.45 -5.52
N SER A 49 -1.11 -5.77 -5.70
CA SER A 49 -2.14 -6.54 -6.38
C SER A 49 -3.40 -6.36 -5.54
N GLU A 50 -4.32 -5.53 -6.05
CA GLU A 50 -5.67 -5.31 -5.53
C GLU A 50 -6.16 -6.66 -5.02
N GLU A 51 -6.17 -6.79 -3.69
CA GLU A 51 -6.73 -7.88 -2.90
C GLU A 51 -7.20 -9.08 -3.73
N ALA A 52 -6.26 -9.79 -4.36
CA ALA A 52 -6.57 -11.00 -5.12
C ALA A 52 -7.05 -12.14 -4.17
N GLY A 53 -7.19 -11.85 -2.87
CA GLY A 53 -7.59 -12.77 -1.81
C GLY A 53 -8.85 -12.41 -1.03
N ALA A 54 -9.50 -11.25 -1.21
CA ALA A 54 -10.58 -10.86 -0.29
C ALA A 54 -11.81 -11.78 -0.35
N VAL A 55 -12.16 -12.31 -1.53
CA VAL A 55 -13.31 -13.22 -1.68
C VAL A 55 -12.86 -14.65 -2.02
N GLY A 56 -11.96 -14.81 -3.00
CA GLY A 56 -11.50 -16.15 -3.41
C GLY A 56 -10.64 -16.85 -2.36
N GLY A 57 -9.75 -16.11 -1.71
CA GLY A 57 -8.93 -16.61 -0.58
C GLY A 57 -9.82 -16.95 0.62
N PHE A 58 -10.71 -16.03 0.99
CA PHE A 58 -11.68 -16.23 2.07
C PHE A 58 -12.56 -17.48 1.86
N LEU A 59 -13.15 -17.66 0.66
CA LEU A 59 -13.99 -18.84 0.37
C LEU A 59 -13.19 -20.14 0.45
N ARG A 60 -11.95 -20.14 -0.02
CA ARG A 60 -11.07 -21.31 0.04
C ARG A 60 -10.67 -21.66 1.49
N GLU A 61 -10.32 -20.66 2.29
CA GLU A 61 -10.04 -20.86 3.71
C GLU A 61 -11.27 -21.41 4.44
N TYR A 62 -12.43 -20.77 4.24
CA TYR A 62 -13.67 -21.16 4.90
C TYR A 62 -14.14 -22.57 4.49
N SER A 63 -14.06 -22.90 3.20
CA SER A 63 -14.43 -24.25 2.72
C SER A 63 -13.47 -25.33 3.23
N SER A 64 -12.18 -25.04 3.37
CA SER A 64 -11.23 -26.00 3.95
C SER A 64 -11.47 -26.27 5.43
N ALA A 65 -11.84 -25.23 6.19
CA ALA A 65 -12.23 -25.35 7.59
C ALA A 65 -13.51 -26.18 7.74
N LEU A 66 -14.54 -25.86 6.95
CA LEU A 66 -15.81 -26.60 6.94
C LEU A 66 -15.61 -28.09 6.60
N TRP A 67 -14.76 -28.41 5.62
CA TRP A 67 -14.44 -29.80 5.29
C TRP A 67 -13.72 -30.52 6.43
N GLY A 68 -12.84 -29.83 7.16
CA GLY A 68 -12.18 -30.37 8.36
C GLY A 68 -13.18 -30.71 9.46
N GLU A 69 -14.19 -29.88 9.68
CA GLU A 69 -15.27 -30.14 10.64
C GLU A 69 -16.13 -31.34 10.24
N PHE A 70 -16.45 -31.50 8.94
CA PHE A 70 -17.21 -32.66 8.45
C PHE A 70 -16.43 -33.99 8.47
N LYS A 71 -15.11 -33.95 8.66
CA LYS A 71 -14.27 -35.16 8.72
C LYS A 71 -14.09 -35.74 10.13
N LEU A 72 -14.62 -35.06 11.16
CA LEU A 72 -14.71 -35.52 12.55
C LEU A 72 -16.01 -36.28 12.80
#